data_AF-A0A3N6PGL7-F1
#
_entry.id   AF-A0A3N6PGL7-F1
#
_cell.length_a   1.000
_cell.length_b   1.000
_cell.length_c   1.000
_cell.angle_alpha   90.00
_cell.angle_beta   90.00
_cell.angle_gamma   90.00
#
_symmetry.space_group_name_H-M   'P 1'
#
loop_
_entity.id
_entity.type
_entity.pdbx_description
1 polymer ?
#
loop_
_entity_poly.entity_id
_entity_poly.type
_entity_poly.pdbx_seq_one_letter_code
_entity_poly.pdbx_strand_id
1 'polypeptide(L)'
;AGYATGYFGKWHLGWSSPHMPGDQGYDDWRVHRRGTFYKLKSRDAIFPPDDNLDDETRLSEALTDYSLSFIEQNKDSPFSFFFPL
;
A
#
# COMPACT_ATOMS: atom_id res chain seq x y z
N ALA A 1 -3.67 20.29 -8.99
CA ALA A 1 -2.29 19.79 -9.20
C ALA A 1 -2.43 18.38 -9.76
N GLY A 2 -2.02 18.11 -11.00
CA GLY A 2 -2.28 16.83 -11.68
C GLY A 2 -1.34 15.71 -11.25
N TYR A 3 -1.20 15.50 -9.94
CA TYR A 3 -0.32 14.48 -9.37
C TYR A 3 -1.07 13.17 -9.19
N ALA A 4 -0.41 12.06 -9.48
CA ALA A 4 -0.80 10.77 -8.93
C ALA A 4 -0.26 10.63 -7.50
N THR A 5 -1.06 10.04 -6.61
CA THR A 5 -0.72 9.89 -5.20
C THR A 5 -0.73 8.43 -4.74
N GLY A 6 0.34 8.00 -4.06
CA GLY A 6 0.55 6.63 -3.60
C GLY A 6 0.72 6.50 -2.08
N TYR A 7 0.22 5.42 -1.46
CA TYR A 7 0.51 5.08 -0.07
C TYR A 7 0.77 3.59 0.14
N PHE A 8 1.99 3.21 0.50
CA PHE A 8 2.37 1.80 0.63
C PHE A 8 3.03 1.54 1.99
N GLY A 9 2.29 0.98 2.94
CA GLY A 9 2.84 0.64 4.25
C GLY A 9 1.87 0.76 5.44
N LYS A 10 2.37 1.20 6.59
CA LYS A 10 1.59 1.28 7.82
C LYS A 10 0.69 2.51 7.87
N TRP A 11 -0.63 2.33 7.92
CA TRP A 11 -1.58 3.45 7.98
C TRP A 11 -1.76 4.07 9.37
N HIS A 12 -2.33 3.33 10.33
CA HIS A 12 -2.50 3.76 11.74
C HIS A 12 -3.35 5.02 12.00
N LEU A 13 -4.14 5.52 11.04
CA LEU A 13 -4.99 6.72 11.22
C LEU A 13 -6.50 6.43 11.23
N GLY A 14 -6.90 5.16 11.15
CA GLY A 14 -8.30 4.70 11.19
C GLY A 14 -8.56 3.61 10.16
N TRP A 15 -9.53 2.73 10.44
CA TRP A 15 -9.84 1.56 9.58
C TRP A 15 -11.27 1.57 9.02
N SER A 16 -11.92 2.72 9.09
CA SER A 16 -13.27 2.95 8.57
C SER A 16 -13.30 4.28 7.86
N SER A 17 -14.16 4.42 6.84
CA SER A 17 -14.43 5.72 6.25
C SER A 17 -14.91 6.71 7.33
N PRO A 18 -14.49 7.98 7.30
CA PRO A 18 -13.71 8.67 6.26
C PRO A 18 -12.18 8.66 6.52
N HIS A 19 -11.66 7.69 7.25
CA HIS A 19 -10.26 7.68 7.69
C HIS A 19 -9.36 6.74 6.90
N MET A 20 -9.82 6.13 5.80
CA MET A 20 -8.96 5.26 4.97
C MET A 20 -8.04 6.10 4.08
N PRO A 21 -6.89 5.57 3.59
CA PRO A 21 -6.02 6.32 2.68
C PRO A 21 -6.76 6.89 1.47
N GLY A 22 -7.65 6.12 0.86
CA GLY A 22 -8.48 6.60 -0.26
C GLY A 22 -9.39 7.78 0.10
N ASP A 23 -9.88 7.86 1.34
CA ASP A 23 -10.66 9.02 1.82
C ASP A 23 -9.77 10.26 2.08
N GLN A 24 -8.46 10.05 2.23
CA GLN A 24 -7.46 11.10 2.48
C GLN A 24 -6.75 11.55 1.20
N GLY A 25 -7.25 11.13 0.03
CA GLY A 25 -6.79 11.58 -1.28
C GLY A 25 -5.60 10.81 -1.84
N TYR A 26 -5.37 9.56 -1.41
CA TYR A 26 -4.42 8.65 -2.06
C TYR A 26 -5.12 7.84 -3.16
N ASP A 27 -4.65 7.99 -4.40
CA ASP A 27 -5.22 7.33 -5.59
C ASP A 27 -4.92 5.82 -5.62
N ASP A 28 -3.68 5.43 -5.30
CA ASP A 28 -3.27 4.04 -5.13
C ASP A 28 -2.69 3.80 -3.74
N TRP A 29 -3.13 2.74 -3.09
CA TRP A 29 -2.70 2.47 -1.73
C TRP A 29 -2.78 0.99 -1.36
N ARG A 30 -1.77 0.52 -0.63
CA ARG A 30 -1.74 -0.78 0.04
C ARG A 30 -1.24 -0.58 1.45
N VAL A 31 -2.05 -0.95 2.44
CA VAL A 31 -1.73 -0.75 3.84
C VAL A 31 -1.77 -2.03 4.62
N HIS A 32 -0.80 -2.24 5.49
CA HIS A 32 -0.79 -3.44 6.32
C HIS A 32 -1.40 -3.21 7.69
N ARG A 33 -2.02 -4.27 8.22
CA ARG A 33 -2.52 -4.34 9.59
C ARG A 33 -1.45 -4.92 10.50
N ARG A 34 -1.25 -4.25 11.65
CA ARG A 34 -0.48 -4.77 12.79
C ARG A 34 1.00 -5.04 12.43
N GLY A 35 1.77 -5.61 13.36
CA GLY A 35 3.17 -6.02 13.15
C GLY A 35 3.31 -7.38 12.46
N THR A 36 2.52 -7.64 11.41
CA THR A 36 2.63 -8.87 10.62
C THR A 36 3.63 -8.65 9.49
N PHE A 37 4.71 -9.44 9.45
CA PHE A 37 5.79 -9.29 8.46
C PHE A 37 5.90 -10.46 7.47
N TYR A 38 5.12 -11.52 7.68
CA TYR A 38 5.13 -12.80 6.96
C TYR A 38 3.73 -13.40 6.95
N LYS A 39 3.49 -14.41 6.10
CA LYS A 39 2.17 -15.05 5.94
C LYS A 39 1.09 -14.02 5.59
N LEU A 40 1.36 -13.22 4.57
CA LEU A 40 0.56 -12.03 4.27
C LEU A 40 -0.85 -12.39 3.82
N LYS A 41 -1.00 -13.50 3.08
CA LYS A 41 -2.29 -13.97 2.58
C LYS A 41 -3.13 -14.60 3.69
N SER A 42 -2.61 -15.60 4.40
CA SER A 42 -3.39 -16.31 5.42
C SER A 42 -3.75 -15.46 6.64
N ARG A 43 -3.10 -14.30 6.81
CA ARG A 43 -3.36 -13.36 7.91
C ARG A 43 -4.12 -12.11 7.48
N ASP A 44 -4.56 -12.03 6.23
CA ASP A 44 -5.18 -10.83 5.63
C ASP A 44 -4.38 -9.56 5.98
N ALA A 45 -3.06 -9.65 5.81
CA ALA A 45 -2.14 -8.66 6.37
C ALA A 45 -2.17 -7.34 5.59
N ILE A 46 -2.51 -7.37 4.30
CA ILE A 46 -2.54 -6.22 3.38
C ILE A 46 -3.99 -5.86 3.03
N PHE A 47 -4.25 -4.56 2.95
CA PHE A 47 -5.53 -4.00 2.53
C PHE A 47 -5.35 -2.90 1.47
N PRO A 48 -6.13 -2.91 0.37
CA PRO A 48 -7.07 -3.97 -0.04
C PRO A 48 -6.37 -5.33 -0.24
N PRO A 49 -7.09 -6.46 -0.11
CA PRO A 49 -6.50 -7.79 -0.31
C PRO A 49 -5.88 -7.91 -1.71
N ASP A 50 -4.76 -8.63 -1.80
CA ASP A 50 -4.08 -8.91 -3.06
C ASP A 50 -3.90 -10.42 -3.22
N ASP A 51 -4.58 -10.98 -4.23
CA ASP A 51 -4.60 -12.42 -4.49
C ASP A 51 -3.26 -12.95 -5.02
N ASN A 52 -2.40 -12.06 -5.54
CA ASN A 52 -1.07 -12.42 -6.03
C ASN A 52 -0.05 -12.63 -4.91
N LEU A 53 -0.36 -12.19 -3.69
CA LEU A 53 0.48 -12.48 -2.54
C LEU A 53 0.38 -13.95 -2.15
N ASP A 54 1.51 -14.49 -1.73
CA ASP A 54 1.60 -15.77 -1.05
C ASP A 54 2.09 -15.59 0.40
N ASP A 55 2.15 -16.70 1.14
CA ASP A 55 2.57 -16.68 2.53
C ASP A 55 4.10 -16.65 2.74
N GLU A 56 4.87 -16.85 1.67
CA GLU A 56 6.35 -16.82 1.67
C GLU A 56 6.87 -15.39 1.45
N THR A 57 6.06 -14.54 0.80
CA THR A 57 6.36 -13.13 0.53
C THR A 57 6.56 -12.34 1.84
N ARG A 58 7.66 -11.59 1.92
CA ARG A 58 7.90 -10.68 3.05
C ARG A 58 7.13 -9.39 2.87
N LEU A 59 6.64 -8.82 3.98
CA LEU A 59 5.94 -7.52 3.94
C LEU A 59 6.77 -6.44 3.23
N SER A 60 8.06 -6.35 3.55
CA SER A 60 8.96 -5.36 2.94
C SER A 60 9.08 -5.52 1.43
N GLU A 61 9.06 -6.76 0.92
CA GLU A 61 9.14 -7.05 -0.51
C GLU A 61 7.84 -6.63 -1.19
N ALA A 62 6.68 -7.07 -0.67
CA ALA A 62 5.38 -6.68 -1.19
C ALA A 62 5.20 -5.15 -1.25
N LEU A 63 5.53 -4.44 -0.17
CA LEU A 63 5.44 -2.97 -0.14
C LEU A 63 6.39 -2.32 -1.16
N THR A 64 7.60 -2.86 -1.31
CA THR A 64 8.56 -2.38 -2.32
C THR A 64 8.02 -2.58 -3.73
N ASP A 65 7.46 -3.75 -4.02
CA ASP A 65 6.91 -4.07 -5.34
C ASP A 65 5.71 -3.18 -5.69
N TYR A 66 4.84 -2.87 -4.73
CA TYR A 66 3.75 -1.90 -4.93
C TYR A 66 4.30 -0.50 -5.25
N SER A 67 5.34 -0.08 -4.53
CA SER A 67 5.95 1.23 -4.73
C SER A 67 6.64 1.33 -6.10
N LEU A 68 7.36 0.28 -6.51
CA LEU A 68 7.98 0.21 -7.83
C LEU A 68 6.93 0.21 -8.94
N SER A 69 5.84 -0.53 -8.76
CA SER A 69 4.73 -0.59 -9.72
C SER A 69 4.07 0.79 -9.87
N PHE A 70 3.84 1.50 -8.77
CA PHE A 70 3.28 2.86 -8.79
C PHE A 70 4.21 3.85 -9.52
N ILE A 71 5.51 3.80 -9.23
CA ILE A 71 6.50 4.65 -9.92
C ILE A 71 6.49 4.37 -11.42
N GLU A 72 6.54 3.09 -11.82
CA GLU A 72 6.59 2.71 -13.24
C GLU A 72 5.34 3.15 -14.01
N GLN A 73 4.16 3.01 -13.41
CA GLN A 73 2.88 3.42 -14.02
C GLN A 73 2.76 4.95 -14.17
N ASN A 74 3.41 5.72 -13.29
CA ASN A 74 3.27 7.18 -13.24
C ASN A 74 4.52 7.93 -13.71
N LYS A 75 5.56 7.25 -14.20
CA LYS A 75 6.86 7.84 -14.53
C LYS A 75 6.83 9.00 -15.54
N ASP A 76 5.81 9.03 -16.39
CA ASP A 76 5.62 10.06 -17.42
C ASP A 76 4.78 11.26 -16.92
N SER A 77 4.45 11.30 -15.64
CA SER A 77 3.65 12.35 -15.00
C SER A 77 4.18 12.67 -13.59
N PRO A 78 3.90 13.86 -13.04
CA PRO A 78 4.30 14.16 -11.67
C PRO A 78 3.57 13.23 -10.69
N PHE A 79 4.32 12.62 -9.77
CA PHE A 79 3.75 11.75 -8.74
C PHE A 79 4.35 12.06 -7.36
N SER A 80 3.61 11.70 -6.32
CA SER A 80 4.08 11.70 -4.94
C SER A 80 3.60 10.42 -4.26
N PHE A 81 4.43 9.80 -3.44
CA PHE A 81 3.99 8.66 -2.64
C PHE A 81 4.62 8.68 -1.26
N PHE A 82 3.95 8.01 -0.33
CA PHE A 82 4.41 7.83 1.05
C PHE A 82 4.69 6.35 1.33
N PHE A 83 5.84 6.08 1.93
CA PHE A 83 6.32 4.72 2.23
C PHE A 83 6.70 4.58 3.72
N PRO A 84 5.73 4.32 4.60
CA PRO A 84 5.98 4.08 6.02
C PRO A 84 6.14 2.59 6.33
N LEU A 85 7.23 2.24 7.02
CA LEU A 85 7.47 0.88 7.54
C LEU A 85 6.71 0.59 8.85
#